data_AF-A0A0H3DAP8-F1
#
_entry.id   AF-A0A0H3DAP8-F1
#
_cell.length_a   1.000
_cell.length_b   1.000
_cell.length_c   1.000
_cell.angle_alpha   90.00
_cell.angle_beta   90.00
_cell.angle_gamma   90.00
#
_symmetry.space_group_name_H-M   'P 1'
#
loop_
_entity.id
_entity.type
_entity.pdbx_description
1 polymer ?
#
loop_
_entity_poly.entity_id
_entity_poly.type
_entity_poly.pdbx_seq_one_letter_code
_entity_poly.pdbx_strand_id
1 'polypeptide(L)'
;MRGTTWTRLALAGGASAACLLVAAPLASAQTTSPAPVAPITLSPEESQQVCGDWVPKLQKKADNLQKRINGGPEVAGSVANLKARAQDQRAAGHEDRAKKLDDRATKRQGKLGELNTAKQKLDAFASAHCKPAK
;
A
#
# COMPACT_ATOMS: atom_id res chain seq x y z
N MET A 1 39.85 9.12 22.97
CA MET A 1 39.35 9.73 24.23
C MET A 1 38.33 8.78 24.85
N ARG A 2 38.53 8.47 26.14
CA ARG A 2 37.55 8.18 27.20
C ARG A 2 36.16 7.66 26.79
N GLY A 3 35.85 6.43 27.20
CA GLY A 3 34.48 5.89 27.23
C GLY A 3 33.86 5.94 28.63
N THR A 4 33.11 4.88 28.95
CA THR A 4 32.56 4.49 30.27
C THR A 4 31.26 5.17 30.73
N THR A 5 30.17 4.41 30.59
CA THR A 5 29.11 4.10 31.59
C THR A 5 28.18 5.17 32.18
N TRP A 6 26.89 4.83 32.07
CA TRP A 6 25.87 4.77 33.14
C TRP A 6 25.73 5.95 34.12
N THR A 7 24.57 6.62 34.05
CA THR A 7 23.79 6.88 35.27
C THR A 7 22.28 6.89 34.98
N ARG A 8 21.53 6.02 35.64
CA ARG A 8 20.11 6.29 35.93
C ARG A 8 20.10 7.15 37.19
N LEU A 9 19.42 8.29 37.17
CA LEU A 9 19.00 8.97 38.40
C LEU A 9 17.51 9.27 38.32
N ALA A 10 16.81 8.98 39.41
CA ALA A 10 15.40 9.24 39.60
C ALA A 10 15.21 10.06 40.90
N LEU A 11 13.97 10.44 41.19
CA LEU A 11 13.51 11.25 42.33
C LEU A 11 13.91 12.75 42.30
N ALA A 12 13.13 13.67 42.88
CA ALA A 12 11.69 13.67 43.24
C ALA A 12 11.28 15.10 43.71
N GLY A 13 9.97 15.41 43.62
CA GLY A 13 9.34 16.52 44.36
C GLY A 13 9.10 17.81 43.54
N GLY A 14 7.88 18.35 43.48
CA GLY A 14 6.61 17.82 44.00
C GLY A 14 5.41 18.75 43.76
N ALA A 15 4.20 18.20 43.94
CA ALA A 15 2.87 18.83 43.99
C ALA A 15 2.41 19.68 42.76
N SER A 16 1.20 19.60 42.20
CA SER A 16 0.01 18.74 42.32
C SER A 16 -0.89 19.03 41.08
N ALA A 17 -1.93 18.28 40.68
CA ALA A 17 -2.66 17.17 41.28
C ALA A 17 -3.24 16.19 40.21
N ALA A 18 -3.92 15.14 40.68
CA ALA A 18 -5.07 14.46 40.07
C ALA A 18 -5.07 14.14 38.54
N CYS A 19 -4.52 12.97 38.19
CA CYS A 19 -5.32 11.87 37.63
C CYS A 19 -4.54 10.55 37.70
N LEU A 20 -4.86 9.71 38.69
CA LEU A 20 -4.32 8.35 38.80
C LEU A 20 -5.09 7.41 37.85
N LEU A 21 -4.37 6.70 36.98
CA LEU A 21 -4.40 5.23 36.90
C LEU A 21 -3.31 4.71 35.93
N VAL A 22 -2.12 4.50 36.52
CA VAL A 22 -1.12 3.44 36.24
C VAL A 22 -0.90 2.99 34.78
N ALA A 23 0.31 3.25 34.27
CA ALA A 23 0.92 2.43 33.23
C ALA A 23 1.69 1.25 33.83
N ALA A 24 1.64 0.08 33.18
CA ALA A 24 2.81 -0.71 32.72
C ALA A 24 2.37 -2.12 32.24
N PRO A 25 3.13 -2.78 31.34
CA PRO A 25 2.58 -3.85 30.50
C PRO A 25 2.70 -5.26 31.10
N LEU A 26 1.66 -6.07 30.89
CA LEU A 26 1.75 -7.52 30.92
C LEU A 26 1.16 -8.10 29.64
N ALA A 27 1.88 -9.03 29.02
CA ALA A 27 1.43 -9.75 27.85
C ALA A 27 0.20 -10.58 28.21
N SER A 28 -0.97 -10.16 27.73
CA SER A 28 -2.19 -10.94 27.78
C SER A 28 -2.94 -10.65 26.48
N ALA A 29 -3.08 -11.66 25.64
CA ALA A 29 -3.88 -11.60 24.43
C ALA A 29 -5.37 -11.63 24.80
N GLN A 30 -5.81 -10.59 25.51
CA GLN A 30 -7.22 -10.39 25.80
C GLN A 30 -7.89 -10.03 24.48
N THR A 31 -8.71 -10.96 23.99
CA THR A 31 -9.59 -10.74 22.85
C THR A 31 -10.66 -9.73 23.24
N THR A 32 -10.30 -8.45 23.21
CA THR A 32 -11.29 -7.38 23.15
C THR A 32 -12.05 -7.59 21.85
N SER A 33 -13.28 -8.11 21.93
CA SER A 33 -14.19 -8.12 20.78
C SER A 33 -14.18 -6.72 20.18
N PRO A 34 -13.96 -6.57 18.86
CA PRO A 34 -14.01 -5.27 18.23
C PRO A 34 -15.32 -4.60 18.59
N ALA A 35 -15.26 -3.45 19.26
CA ALA A 35 -16.45 -2.67 19.52
C ALA A 35 -17.13 -2.40 18.16
N PRO A 36 -18.46 -2.57 18.04
CA PRO A 36 -19.14 -2.42 16.75
C PRO A 36 -18.91 -1.01 16.23
N VAL A 37 -18.06 -0.91 15.20
CA VAL A 37 -17.82 0.36 14.52
C VAL A 37 -19.11 0.74 13.81
N ALA A 38 -19.66 1.89 14.19
CA ALA A 38 -20.80 2.46 13.47
C ALA A 38 -20.41 2.63 11.99
N PRO A 39 -21.29 2.29 11.03
CA PRO A 39 -21.00 2.46 9.62
C PRO A 39 -20.70 3.92 9.34
N ILE A 40 -19.51 4.21 8.82
CA ILE A 40 -19.13 5.56 8.38
C ILE A 40 -19.97 5.87 7.14
N THR A 41 -21.00 6.71 7.32
CA THR A 41 -21.80 7.25 6.22
C THR A 41 -21.09 8.47 5.67
N LEU A 42 -20.79 8.45 4.36
CA LEU A 42 -20.29 9.62 3.64
C LEU A 42 -21.41 10.66 3.49
N SER A 43 -21.05 11.94 3.48
CA SER A 43 -21.98 13.01 3.06
C SER A 43 -22.39 12.83 1.59
N PRO A 44 -23.47 13.50 1.12
CA PRO A 44 -23.83 13.53 -0.29
C PRO A 44 -22.69 14.06 -1.18
N GLU A 45 -21.97 15.09 -0.72
CA GLU A 45 -20.86 15.73 -1.42
C GLU A 45 -19.62 14.81 -1.46
N GLU A 46 -19.29 14.16 -0.35
CA GLU A 46 -18.22 13.15 -0.29
C GLU A 46 -18.53 11.96 -1.20
N SER A 47 -19.78 11.51 -1.23
CA SER A 47 -20.25 10.44 -2.12
C SER A 47 -20.13 10.83 -3.59
N GLN A 48 -20.50 12.07 -3.94
CA GLN A 48 -20.29 12.63 -5.28
C GLN A 48 -18.82 12.69 -5.65
N GLN A 49 -17.93 13.12 -4.75
CA GLN A 49 -16.49 13.16 -5.01
C GLN A 49 -15.89 11.75 -5.20
N VAL A 50 -16.31 10.77 -4.40
CA VAL A 50 -15.88 9.37 -4.56
C VAL A 50 -16.27 8.83 -5.93
N CYS A 51 -17.52 9.05 -6.34
CA CYS A 51 -18.07 8.54 -7.59
C CYS A 51 -17.61 9.30 -8.85
N GLY A 52 -17.49 10.63 -8.78
CA GLY A 52 -17.09 11.48 -9.90
C GLY A 52 -15.59 11.51 -10.15
N ASP A 53 -14.78 11.59 -9.09
CA ASP A 53 -13.33 11.76 -9.22
C ASP A 53 -12.56 10.46 -8.91
N TRP A 54 -12.78 9.88 -7.74
CA TRP A 54 -11.86 8.87 -7.20
C TRP A 54 -11.99 7.52 -7.90
N VAL A 55 -13.21 7.02 -8.08
CA VAL A 55 -13.44 5.72 -8.74
C VAL A 55 -12.94 5.74 -10.20
N PRO A 56 -13.29 6.72 -11.06
CA PRO A 56 -12.74 6.82 -12.41
C PRO A 56 -11.21 6.97 -12.45
N LYS A 57 -10.63 7.76 -11.54
CA LYS A 57 -9.18 7.95 -11.41
C LYS A 57 -8.45 6.66 -11.03
N LEU A 58 -9.06 5.82 -10.19
CA LEU A 58 -8.51 4.52 -9.79
C LEU A 58 -8.64 3.48 -10.91
N GLN A 59 -9.78 3.41 -11.60
CA GLN A 59 -9.97 2.57 -12.79
C GLN A 59 -8.93 2.91 -13.86
N LYS A 60 -8.78 4.19 -14.21
CA LYS A 60 -7.77 4.68 -15.17
C LYS A 60 -6.33 4.37 -14.75
N LYS A 61 -6.02 4.41 -13.45
CA LYS A 61 -4.72 3.98 -12.92
C LYS A 61 -4.47 2.48 -13.10
N ALA A 62 -5.46 1.64 -12.83
CA ALA A 62 -5.37 0.19 -13.04
C ALA A 62 -5.11 -0.13 -14.52
N ASP A 63 -5.91 0.46 -15.43
CA ASP A 63 -5.77 0.28 -16.88
C ASP A 63 -4.39 0.72 -17.39
N ASN A 64 -3.90 1.87 -16.93
CA ASN A 64 -2.57 2.37 -17.30
C ASN A 64 -1.44 1.48 -16.77
N LEU A 65 -1.60 0.86 -15.59
CA LEU A 65 -0.64 -0.10 -15.06
C LEU A 65 -0.65 -1.39 -15.88
N GLN A 66 -1.83 -1.94 -16.21
CA GLN A 66 -1.96 -3.13 -17.06
C GLN A 66 -1.34 -2.89 -18.44
N LYS A 67 -1.69 -1.78 -19.11
CA LYS A 67 -1.11 -1.37 -20.40
C LYS A 67 0.42 -1.27 -20.34
N ARG A 68 0.98 -0.66 -19.28
CA ARG A 68 2.44 -0.56 -19.13
C ARG A 68 3.09 -1.92 -18.88
N ILE A 69 2.50 -2.79 -18.06
CA ILE A 69 3.06 -4.12 -17.77
C ILE A 69 3.09 -4.98 -19.04
N ASN A 70 2.02 -4.91 -19.84
CA ASN A 70 1.83 -5.65 -21.10
C ASN A 70 2.47 -4.98 -22.34
N GLY A 71 3.14 -3.83 -22.18
CA GLY A 71 3.78 -3.11 -23.28
C GLY A 71 4.98 -3.85 -23.89
N GLY A 72 5.42 -3.42 -25.07
CA GLY A 72 6.59 -3.99 -25.75
C GLY A 72 7.92 -3.64 -25.08
N PRO A 73 9.06 -4.12 -25.62
CA PRO A 73 10.40 -3.87 -25.07
C PRO A 73 10.78 -2.39 -25.00
N GLU A 74 10.16 -1.54 -25.82
CA GLU A 74 10.28 -0.08 -25.83
C GLU A 74 9.58 0.60 -24.63
N VAL A 75 8.54 -0.02 -24.05
CA VAL A 75 7.77 0.56 -22.94
C VAL A 75 8.54 0.39 -21.63
N ALA A 76 9.09 1.49 -21.10
CA ALA A 76 9.88 1.48 -19.88
C ALA A 76 9.15 0.81 -18.68
N GLY A 77 9.72 -0.30 -18.21
CA GLY A 77 9.16 -1.09 -17.11
C GLY A 77 8.00 -2.02 -17.48
N SER A 78 7.73 -2.27 -18.76
CA SER A 78 6.98 -3.45 -19.19
C SER A 78 7.73 -4.74 -18.85
N VAL A 79 7.04 -5.88 -18.91
CA VAL A 79 7.67 -7.19 -18.72
C VAL A 79 8.66 -7.48 -19.85
N ALA A 80 8.34 -7.08 -21.08
CA ALA A 80 9.24 -7.20 -22.23
C ALA A 80 10.50 -6.33 -22.08
N ASN A 81 10.36 -5.08 -21.65
CA ASN A 81 11.49 -4.16 -21.41
C ASN A 81 12.44 -4.67 -20.33
N LEU A 82 11.89 -5.23 -19.25
CA LEU A 82 12.70 -5.80 -18.18
C LEU A 82 13.44 -7.07 -18.64
N LYS A 83 12.81 -7.93 -19.45
CA LYS A 83 13.44 -9.13 -20.03
C LYS A 83 14.53 -8.79 -21.05
N ALA A 84 14.29 -7.84 -21.95
CA ALA A 84 15.31 -7.37 -22.90
C ALA A 84 16.54 -6.83 -22.15
N ARG A 85 16.33 -5.94 -21.18
CA ARG A 85 17.40 -5.43 -20.33
C ARG A 85 18.11 -6.52 -19.52
N ALA A 86 17.41 -7.58 -19.12
CA ALA A 86 18.05 -8.73 -18.47
C ALA A 86 18.98 -9.47 -19.45
N GLN A 87 18.58 -9.65 -20.71
CA GLN A 87 19.43 -10.22 -21.76
C GLN A 87 20.67 -9.36 -22.02
N ASP A 88 20.53 -8.03 -22.11
CA ASP A 88 21.67 -7.11 -22.24
C ASP A 88 22.67 -7.25 -21.07
N GLN A 89 22.16 -7.43 -19.84
CA GLN A 89 23.01 -7.65 -18.67
C GLN A 89 23.72 -9.01 -18.71
N ARG A 90 23.09 -10.10 -19.19
CA ARG A 90 23.77 -11.39 -19.37
C ARG A 90 24.83 -11.33 -20.45
N ALA A 91 24.56 -10.66 -21.57
CA ALA A 91 25.55 -10.42 -22.63
C ALA A 91 26.77 -9.63 -22.13
N ALA A 92 26.60 -8.75 -21.14
CA ALA A 92 27.67 -8.05 -20.44
C ALA A 92 28.29 -8.81 -19.24
N GLY A 93 27.92 -10.08 -19.01
CA GLY A 93 28.42 -10.90 -17.89
C GLY A 93 27.90 -10.48 -16.50
N HIS A 94 26.80 -9.73 -16.42
CA HIS A 94 26.23 -9.19 -15.19
C HIS A 94 25.02 -9.99 -14.68
N GLU A 95 25.19 -11.29 -14.45
CA GLU A 95 24.11 -12.22 -14.06
C GLU A 95 23.28 -11.75 -12.86
N ASP A 96 23.90 -11.22 -11.80
CA ASP A 96 23.19 -10.67 -10.64
C ASP A 96 22.23 -9.52 -10.99
N ARG A 97 22.58 -8.70 -11.98
CA ARG A 97 21.71 -7.62 -12.48
C ARG A 97 20.62 -8.18 -13.39
N ALA A 98 20.94 -9.17 -14.24
CA ALA A 98 19.96 -9.86 -15.06
C ALA A 98 18.88 -10.51 -14.19
N LYS A 99 19.28 -11.31 -13.18
CA LYS A 99 18.35 -11.93 -12.23
C LYS A 99 17.46 -10.92 -11.49
N LYS A 100 18.01 -9.78 -11.05
CA LYS A 100 17.22 -8.70 -10.40
C LYS A 100 16.19 -8.08 -11.35
N LEU A 101 16.44 -8.09 -12.66
CA LEU A 101 15.50 -7.64 -13.70
C LEU A 101 14.43 -8.70 -13.98
N ASP A 102 14.80 -9.98 -14.06
CA ASP A 102 13.86 -11.11 -14.20
C ASP A 102 12.91 -11.19 -13.00
N ASP A 103 13.43 -11.16 -11.77
CA ASP A 103 12.65 -11.18 -10.53
C ASP A 103 11.64 -10.02 -10.50
N ARG A 104 12.01 -8.86 -11.07
CA ARG A 104 11.13 -7.69 -11.21
C ARG A 104 10.08 -7.89 -12.31
N ALA A 105 10.44 -8.53 -13.42
CA ALA A 105 9.50 -8.88 -14.49
C ALA A 105 8.44 -9.88 -14.00
N THR A 106 8.86 -10.95 -13.34
CA THR A 106 7.98 -11.96 -12.71
C THR A 106 7.05 -11.33 -11.68
N LYS A 107 7.57 -10.47 -10.79
CA LYS A 107 6.74 -9.72 -9.83
C LYS A 107 5.70 -8.85 -10.53
N ARG A 108 6.04 -8.16 -11.63
CA ARG A 108 5.08 -7.35 -12.39
C ARG A 108 4.02 -8.19 -13.08
N GLN A 109 4.40 -9.30 -13.69
CA GLN A 109 3.47 -10.24 -14.33
C GLN A 109 2.43 -10.75 -13.32
N GLY A 110 2.87 -11.15 -12.11
CA GLY A 110 1.98 -11.61 -11.05
C GLY A 110 0.96 -10.56 -10.58
N LYS A 111 1.27 -9.26 -10.71
CA LYS A 111 0.33 -8.18 -10.33
C LYS A 111 -0.80 -7.94 -11.32
N LEU A 112 -0.79 -8.55 -12.52
CA LEU A 112 -1.89 -8.40 -13.48
C LEU A 112 -3.23 -8.92 -12.94
N GLY A 113 -3.21 -10.04 -12.21
CA GLY A 113 -4.41 -10.60 -11.57
C GLY A 113 -4.96 -9.68 -10.48
N GLU A 114 -4.09 -9.17 -9.59
CA GLU A 114 -4.47 -8.21 -8.55
C GLU A 114 -5.05 -6.91 -9.13
N LEU A 115 -4.48 -6.39 -10.21
CA LEU A 115 -4.99 -5.21 -10.91
C LEU A 115 -6.38 -5.46 -11.54
N ASN A 116 -6.59 -6.65 -12.12
CA ASN A 116 -7.89 -7.01 -12.69
C ASN A 116 -8.96 -7.13 -11.61
N THR A 117 -8.66 -7.82 -10.49
CA THR A 117 -9.55 -7.92 -9.33
C THR A 117 -9.85 -6.55 -8.72
N ALA A 118 -8.86 -5.65 -8.65
CA ALA A 118 -9.07 -4.28 -8.17
C ALA A 118 -10.00 -3.48 -9.09
N LYS A 119 -9.83 -3.59 -10.42
CA LYS A 119 -10.74 -2.97 -11.39
C LYS A 119 -12.17 -3.50 -11.24
N GLN A 120 -12.37 -4.81 -11.20
CA GLN A 120 -13.68 -5.44 -11.01
C GLN A 120 -14.39 -4.96 -9.73
N LYS A 121 -13.65 -4.78 -8.62
CA LYS A 121 -14.21 -4.22 -7.38
C LYS A 121 -14.64 -2.76 -7.52
N LEU A 122 -13.87 -1.95 -8.25
CA LEU A 122 -14.24 -0.55 -8.54
C LEU A 122 -15.46 -0.46 -9.46
N ASP A 123 -15.52 -1.31 -10.49
CA ASP A 123 -16.65 -1.39 -11.43
C ASP A 123 -17.94 -1.84 -10.70
N ALA A 124 -17.84 -2.83 -9.81
CA ALA A 124 -18.95 -3.28 -8.96
C ALA A 124 -19.40 -2.19 -7.97
N PHE A 125 -18.46 -1.51 -7.31
CA PHE A 125 -18.76 -0.38 -6.42
C PHE A 125 -19.47 0.76 -7.18
N ALA A 126 -18.97 1.13 -8.36
CA ALA A 126 -19.59 2.13 -9.22
C ALA A 126 -21.02 1.74 -9.58
N SER A 127 -21.24 0.49 -9.98
CA SER A 127 -22.55 -0.01 -10.40
C SER A 127 -23.57 -0.05 -9.25
N ALA A 128 -23.11 -0.32 -8.01
CA ALA A 128 -23.96 -0.39 -6.83
C ALA A 128 -24.27 0.99 -6.21
N HIS A 129 -23.29 1.88 -6.16
CA HIS A 129 -23.36 3.12 -5.36
C HIS A 129 -23.31 4.41 -6.19
N CYS A 130 -22.65 4.38 -7.35
CA CYS A 130 -22.47 5.55 -8.22
C CYS A 130 -23.52 5.61 -9.34
N LYS A 131 -24.80 5.64 -8.96
CA LYS A 131 -25.86 5.97 -9.92
C LYS A 131 -25.74 7.44 -10.31
N PRO A 132 -25.95 7.81 -11.60
CA PRO A 132 -26.08 9.21 -11.95
C PRO A 132 -27.27 9.80 -11.21
N ALA A 133 -27.11 11.03 -10.69
CA ALA A 133 -28.27 11.82 -10.31
C ALA A 133 -29.17 11.97 -11.56
N LYS A 134 -30.47 11.71 -11.37
CA LYS A 134 -31.49 11.99 -12.38
C LYS A 134 -31.83 13.47 -12.40
#